data_AF-A0A7J3MX05-F1
#
_entry.id   AF-A0A7J3MX05-F1
#
_cell.length_a   1.000
_cell.length_b   1.000
_cell.length_c   1.000
_cell.angle_alpha   90.00
_cell.angle_beta   90.00
_cell.angle_gamma   90.00
#
_symmetry.space_group_name_H-M   'P 1'
#
loop_
_entity.id
_entity.type
_entity.pdbx_description
1 polymer ?
#
loop_
_entity_poly.entity_id
_entity_poly.type
_entity_poly.pdbx_seq_one_letter_code
_entity_poly.pdbx_strand_id
1 'polypeptide(L)'
;MNRVKIVNVYEVPKQRVENGVNTWIKVLFSVDEMPTFSMRIFEMDEGGYIEAHSHPWEHEILVLEGELKVSVEDEEHYLKPFTAIYIPPN
;
A
#
# COMPACT_ATOMS: atom_id res chain seq x y z
N MET A 1 19.35 0.57 14.49
CA MET A 1 18.58 1.82 14.64
C MET A 1 18.32 2.07 16.13
N ASN A 2 18.90 3.11 16.72
CA ASN A 2 18.81 3.35 18.17
C ASN A 2 17.96 4.58 18.52
N ARG A 3 17.11 5.06 17.61
CA ARG A 3 16.29 6.26 17.82
C ARG A 3 14.89 6.06 17.26
N VAL A 4 13.90 6.59 17.98
CA VAL A 4 12.50 6.65 17.55
C VAL A 4 12.40 7.53 16.31
N LYS A 5 11.66 7.08 15.30
CA LYS A 5 11.32 7.87 14.11
C LYS A 5 9.83 8.23 14.19
N ILE A 6 9.52 9.52 14.11
CA ILE A 6 8.15 10.04 14.10
C ILE A 6 7.94 10.69 12.74
N VAL A 7 6.86 10.35 12.05
CA VAL A 7 6.54 10.85 10.72
C VAL A 7 5.09 11.33 10.71
N ASN A 8 4.87 12.55 10.27
CA ASN A 8 3.54 13.06 9.93
C ASN A 8 3.26 12.70 8.46
N VAL A 9 2.21 11.90 8.20
CA VAL A 9 1.86 11.43 6.86
C VAL A 9 1.66 12.58 5.85
N TYR A 10 1.20 13.75 6.32
CA TYR A 10 0.95 14.90 5.46
C TYR A 10 2.23 15.61 5.00
N GLU A 11 3.36 15.35 5.67
CA GLU A 11 4.66 15.91 5.33
C GLU A 11 5.49 14.98 4.44
N VAL A 12 5.03 13.75 4.21
CA VAL A 12 5.72 12.79 3.33
C VAL A 12 5.37 13.08 1.88
N PRO A 13 6.37 13.28 1.00
CA PRO A 13 6.13 13.57 -0.40
C PRO A 13 5.44 12.37 -1.07
N LYS A 14 4.35 12.66 -1.79
CA LYS A 14 3.70 11.65 -2.63
C LYS A 14 4.49 11.40 -3.90
N GLN A 15 4.67 10.14 -4.26
CA GLN A 15 5.31 9.69 -5.49
C GLN A 15 4.30 8.93 -6.33
N ARG A 16 4.42 8.98 -7.65
CA ARG A 16 3.55 8.17 -8.52
C ARG A 16 3.97 6.71 -8.43
N VAL A 17 3.00 5.80 -8.37
CA VAL A 17 3.26 4.36 -8.48
C VAL A 17 3.59 4.03 -9.94
N GLU A 18 4.72 3.36 -10.18
CA GLU A 18 5.27 3.14 -11.52
C GLU A 18 4.31 2.35 -12.42
N ASN A 19 3.77 1.24 -11.92
CA ASN A 19 2.75 0.41 -12.58
C ASN A 19 1.31 0.84 -12.22
N GLY A 20 1.12 2.11 -11.88
CA GLY A 20 -0.15 2.67 -11.43
C GLY A 20 -0.67 3.81 -12.31
N VAL A 21 -1.99 3.83 -12.47
CA VAL A 21 -2.75 4.97 -13.00
C VAL A 21 -3.43 5.67 -11.82
N ASN A 22 -3.37 7.00 -11.79
CA ASN A 22 -3.99 7.82 -10.73
C ASN A 22 -3.76 7.27 -9.31
N THR A 23 -2.56 6.73 -9.07
CA THR A 23 -2.19 6.08 -7.83
C THR A 23 -0.86 6.62 -7.36
N TRP A 24 -0.79 6.99 -6.09
CA TRP A 24 0.37 7.56 -5.44
C TRP A 24 0.73 6.78 -4.18
N ILE A 25 2.00 6.86 -3.81
CA ILE A 25 2.58 6.22 -2.65
C ILE A 25 3.35 7.24 -1.80
N LYS A 26 3.19 7.13 -0.49
CA LYS A 26 4.00 7.80 0.53
C LYS A 26 4.70 6.73 1.34
N VAL A 27 6.03 6.66 1.24
CA VAL A 27 6.84 5.71 2.02
C VAL A 27 7.13 6.32 3.39
N LEU A 28 6.46 5.83 4.44
CA LEU A 28 6.66 6.35 5.80
C LEU A 28 7.93 5.76 6.41
N PHE A 29 8.10 4.45 6.24
CA PHE A 29 9.27 3.70 6.69
C PHE A 29 9.71 2.71 5.60
N SER A 30 10.94 2.86 5.07
CA SER A 30 11.50 1.97 4.05
C SER A 30 12.16 0.74 4.68
N VAL A 31 12.20 -0.39 3.97
CA VAL A 31 12.99 -1.58 4.34
C VAL A 31 14.50 -1.31 4.33
N ASP A 32 14.97 -0.27 3.61
CA ASP A 32 16.38 0.14 3.65
C ASP A 32 16.78 0.66 5.04
N GLU A 33 15.79 1.09 5.82
CA GLU A 33 15.95 1.71 7.11
C GLU A 33 15.40 0.83 8.24
N MET A 34 14.24 0.19 8.03
CA MET A 34 13.53 -0.60 9.04
C MET A 34 13.99 -2.05 9.09
N PRO A 35 13.97 -2.67 10.28
CA PRO A 35 14.51 -4.02 10.47
C PRO A 35 13.62 -5.15 9.93
N THR A 36 12.35 -4.91 9.64
CA THR A 36 11.36 -5.99 9.42
C THR A 36 10.45 -5.76 8.23
N PHE A 37 9.66 -4.68 8.23
CA PHE A 37 8.71 -4.38 7.16
C PHE A 37 8.68 -2.88 6.84
N SER A 38 8.14 -2.54 5.67
CA SER A 38 7.90 -1.16 5.28
C SER A 38 6.47 -0.75 5.61
N MET A 39 6.29 0.51 6.02
CA MET A 39 4.97 1.12 6.17
C MET A 39 4.79 2.21 5.12
N ARG A 40 3.69 2.11 4.38
CA ARG A 40 3.40 2.94 3.21
C ARG A 40 1.93 3.35 3.25
N ILE A 41 1.62 4.53 2.73
CA ILE A 41 0.25 4.99 2.46
C ILE A 41 0.08 5.08 0.96
N PHE A 42 -0.97 4.44 0.46
CA PHE A 42 -1.40 4.56 -0.93
C PHE A 42 -2.61 5.48 -1.00
N GLU A 43 -2.61 6.37 -1.98
CA GLU A 43 -3.72 7.24 -2.31
C GLU A 43 -4.08 6.95 -3.77
N MET A 44 -5.35 6.66 -4.05
CA MET A 44 -5.84 6.29 -5.37
C MET A 44 -7.05 7.16 -5.69
N ASP A 45 -6.95 7.96 -6.76
CA ASP A 45 -8.08 8.77 -7.22
C ASP A 45 -9.06 7.91 -8.04
N GLU A 46 -10.20 8.48 -8.40
CA GLU A 46 -11.21 7.81 -9.23
C GLU A 46 -10.61 7.25 -10.54
N GLY A 47 -10.95 6.01 -10.86
CA GLY A 47 -10.39 5.27 -12.00
C GLY A 47 -8.92 4.87 -11.83
N GLY A 48 -8.32 5.12 -10.67
CA GLY A 48 -6.98 4.65 -10.35
C GLY A 48 -6.93 3.14 -10.19
N TYR A 49 -5.78 2.57 -10.55
CA TYR A 49 -5.48 1.16 -10.39
C TYR A 49 -3.97 0.93 -10.38
N ILE A 50 -3.57 -0.21 -9.85
CA ILE A 50 -2.24 -0.79 -9.99
C ILE A 50 -2.39 -2.05 -10.83
N GLU A 51 -1.57 -2.21 -11.85
CA GLU A 51 -1.61 -3.41 -12.71
C GLU A 51 -1.36 -4.69 -11.89
N ALA A 52 -1.97 -5.80 -12.30
CA ALA A 52 -1.77 -7.09 -11.67
C ALA A 52 -0.28 -7.49 -11.73
N HIS A 53 0.27 -7.90 -10.61
CA HIS A 53 1.67 -8.32 -10.47
C HIS A 53 1.81 -9.26 -9.27
N SER A 54 2.95 -9.93 -9.17
CA SER A 54 3.29 -10.82 -8.07
C SER A 54 4.75 -10.64 -7.63
N HIS A 55 5.04 -11.04 -6.40
CA HIS A 55 6.38 -10.97 -5.82
C HIS A 55 6.51 -11.87 -4.58
N PRO A 56 7.73 -12.29 -4.21
CA PRO A 56 7.97 -13.29 -3.15
C PRO A 56 7.87 -12.73 -1.71
N TRP A 57 7.07 -11.68 -1.50
CA TRP A 57 6.74 -11.13 -0.19
C TRP A 57 5.24 -10.85 -0.11
N GLU A 58 4.72 -10.87 1.10
CA GLU A 58 3.32 -10.63 1.41
C GLU A 58 2.92 -9.15 1.31
N HIS A 59 1.61 -8.89 1.26
CA HIS A 59 1.03 -7.61 1.63
C HIS A 59 0.06 -7.75 2.78
N GLU A 60 0.13 -6.79 3.70
CA GLU A 60 -0.90 -6.54 4.70
C GLU A 60 -1.44 -5.13 4.46
N ILE A 61 -2.71 -5.03 4.06
CA ILE A 61 -3.34 -3.76 3.65
C ILE A 61 -4.56 -3.51 4.53
N LEU A 62 -4.64 -2.32 5.12
CA LEU A 62 -5.82 -1.80 5.78
C LEU A 62 -6.40 -0.65 4.95
N VAL A 63 -7.67 -0.75 4.56
CA VAL A 63 -8.37 0.35 3.89
C VAL A 63 -8.72 1.42 4.92
N LEU A 64 -8.16 2.62 4.77
CA LEU A 64 -8.41 3.74 5.68
C LEU A 64 -9.65 4.54 5.30
N GLU A 65 -9.85 4.77 4.01
CA GLU A 65 -10.93 5.57 3.43
C GLU A 65 -11.27 5.04 2.03
N GLY A 66 -12.48 5.32 1.56
CA GLY A 66 -12.96 4.92 0.23
C GLY A 66 -13.33 3.44 0.12
N GLU A 67 -13.60 2.99 -1.10
CA GLU A 67 -13.87 1.61 -1.43
C GLU A 67 -12.79 1.11 -2.40
N LEU A 68 -12.28 -0.10 -2.18
CA LEU A 68 -11.19 -0.67 -2.97
C LEU A 68 -11.62 -2.02 -3.52
N LYS A 69 -11.45 -2.23 -4.82
CA LYS A 69 -11.51 -3.58 -5.42
C LYS A 69 -10.10 -4.16 -5.47
N VAL A 70 -9.91 -5.35 -4.91
CA VAL A 70 -8.66 -6.10 -4.99
C VAL A 70 -8.92 -7.39 -5.75
N SER A 71 -8.12 -7.64 -6.78
CA SER A 71 -8.14 -8.89 -7.53
C SER A 71 -6.94 -9.74 -7.10
N VAL A 72 -7.20 -10.96 -6.62
CA VAL A 72 -6.18 -11.93 -6.22
C VAL A 72 -6.54 -13.25 -6.88
N GLU A 73 -5.62 -13.81 -7.67
CA GLU A 73 -5.88 -14.98 -8.51
C GLU A 73 -7.13 -14.79 -9.40
N ASP A 74 -8.11 -15.68 -9.28
CA ASP A 74 -9.39 -15.64 -10.00
C ASP A 74 -10.53 -15.02 -9.16
N GLU A 75 -10.22 -14.43 -7.99
CA GLU A 75 -11.19 -13.83 -7.08
C GLU A 75 -11.12 -12.30 -7.05
N GLU A 76 -12.29 -11.68 -6.88
CA GLU A 76 -12.41 -10.23 -6.64
C GLU A 76 -12.98 -10.00 -5.24
N HIS A 77 -12.32 -9.13 -4.48
CA HIS A 77 -12.74 -8.69 -3.16
C HIS A 77 -13.03 -7.19 -3.16
N TYR A 78 -14.21 -6.81 -2.65
CA TYR A 78 -14.60 -5.41 -2.48
C TYR A 78 -14.45 -5.03 -1.01
N LEU A 79 -13.50 -4.16 -0.73
CA LEU A 79 -13.10 -3.75 0.61
C LEU A 79 -13.62 -2.35 0.92
N LYS A 80 -14.10 -2.16 2.15
CA LYS A 80 -14.61 -0.89 2.70
C LYS A 80 -13.68 -0.38 3.81
N PRO A 81 -13.82 0.87 4.28
CA PRO A 81 -12.97 1.40 5.34
C PRO A 81 -12.96 0.49 6.57
N PHE A 82 -11.78 0.39 7.20
CA PHE A 82 -11.48 -0.48 8.33
C PHE A 82 -11.58 -1.98 8.03
N THR A 83 -11.43 -2.37 6.77
CA THR A 83 -11.25 -3.76 6.35
C THR A 83 -9.78 -4.02 6.04
N ALA A 84 -9.22 -5.08 6.62
CA ALA A 84 -7.87 -5.53 6.33
C ALA A 84 -7.87 -6.74 5.40
N ILE A 85 -6.89 -6.81 4.51
CA ILE A 85 -6.61 -7.97 3.65
C ILE A 85 -5.13 -8.37 3.80
N TYR A 86 -4.91 -9.68 3.85
CA TYR A 86 -3.60 -10.30 3.71
C TYR A 86 -3.52 -10.92 2.32
N ILE A 87 -2.44 -10.64 1.59
CA ILE A 87 -2.13 -11.26 0.30
C ILE A 87 -0.83 -12.04 0.48
N PRO A 88 -0.84 -13.38 0.30
CA PRO A 88 0.36 -14.18 0.47
C PRO A 88 1.42 -13.85 -0.58
N PRO A 89 2.68 -14.28 -0.37
CA PRO A 89 3.71 -14.21 -1.42
C PRO A 89 3.30 -14.96 -2.69
N ASN A 90 3.66 -14.37 -3.84
CA ASN A 90 3.38 -14.83 -5.21
C ASN A 90 1.90 -14.83 -5.60
#